data_AF-A0A9X0D4B8-F1
#
_entry.id   AF-A0A9X0D4B8-F1
#
_cell.length_a   1.000
_cell.length_b   1.000
_cell.length_c   1.000
_cell.angle_alpha   90.00
_cell.angle_beta   90.00
_cell.angle_gamma   90.00
#
_symmetry.space_group_name_H-M   'P 1'
#
loop_
_entity.id
_entity.type
_entity.pdbx_description
1 polymer ?
#
loop_
_entity_poly.entity_id
_entity_poly.type
_entity_poly.pdbx_seq_one_letter_code
_entity_poly.pdbx_strand_id
1 'polypeptide(L)'
;MNKAVISLVTILVLQFISITAAVPCDPKCAGGWGYGVCQSNGRCRCWWGWNGPNAVYITSGVYKNRILADYCTTACHYTHVYRSPLCARIPTPPTTTQPTTTGSPSTGSPSTGSRTTGIIPTTGIPTTAVPCDPKCKGGQGVCQSDGRCFCWWGWTGPNAVYITTGVYKNRIKADYCTTACHYTHDYLNPACASFPTPSVCSVPVYPIVPPIPCDPLCGTGSYYGRGTCKSNGRCLCWWGWTGPNACYVDGGTYNNRILADRCVDACHYTHDYRNYNCIKGSSTTKLSTQPPTTGNPGTGSRTTAAPAVPCDPRCKGFHTGGNCSTADGRCYCFWGWTGPHAEYITVTGPEKNRIKADYCTTACHYTHDYLNPACASIPTPQVCSVPVHPIVPPIPCDPLCGTGKYYGKGNCTSNGRCLCWWGWTGPNACYVDGGTYNNRILADRCVDACHYTHDHRNYNCTNGSSTAKPPTTGNPGTGSRTTGIIPTTRIPTTGM
;
A
#
# COMPACT_ATOMS: atom_id res chain seq x y z
N MET A 1 49.68 2.77 72.49
CA MET A 1 48.44 3.18 71.81
C MET A 1 48.84 4.14 70.69
N ASN A 2 48.78 3.75 69.40
CA ASN A 2 48.94 4.61 68.20
C ASN A 2 49.15 3.81 66.89
N LYS A 3 49.28 2.48 66.93
CA LYS A 3 49.44 1.66 65.71
C LYS A 3 48.13 1.22 65.04
N ALA A 4 46.97 1.50 65.65
CA ALA A 4 45.67 1.05 65.12
C ALA A 4 45.01 2.05 64.15
N VAL A 5 45.44 3.32 64.12
CA VAL A 5 44.78 4.37 63.31
C VAL A 5 45.31 4.42 61.87
N ILE A 6 46.60 4.12 61.65
CA ILE A 6 47.21 4.15 60.32
C ILE A 6 46.72 2.99 59.44
N SER A 7 46.35 1.85 60.03
CA SER A 7 45.85 0.71 59.25
C SER A 7 44.43 0.90 58.71
N LEU A 8 43.62 1.80 59.31
CA LEU A 8 42.25 2.05 58.83
C LEU A 8 42.24 3.03 57.64
N VAL A 9 43.14 4.00 57.61
CA VAL A 9 43.19 5.02 56.53
C VAL A 9 43.71 4.41 55.22
N THR A 10 44.67 3.47 55.27
CA THR A 10 45.17 2.81 54.05
C THR A 10 44.15 1.85 53.44
N ILE A 11 43.29 1.22 54.26
CA ILE A 11 42.21 0.36 53.78
C ILE A 11 41.06 1.21 53.21
N LEU A 12 40.81 2.41 53.76
CA LEU A 12 39.78 3.31 53.24
C LEU A 12 40.18 3.92 51.89
N VAL A 13 41.46 4.19 51.63
CA VAL A 13 41.91 4.75 50.33
C VAL A 13 41.99 3.68 49.23
N LEU A 14 42.23 2.40 49.56
CA LEU A 14 42.21 1.31 48.57
C LEU A 14 40.81 0.85 48.15
N GLN A 15 39.74 1.19 48.89
CA GLN A 15 38.37 0.85 48.50
C GLN A 15 37.74 1.85 47.50
N PHE A 16 38.34 3.02 47.26
CA PHE A 16 37.75 4.04 46.37
C PHE A 16 38.37 4.16 44.97
N ILE A 17 39.34 3.31 44.61
CA ILE A 17 39.91 3.25 43.25
C ILE A 17 39.65 1.86 42.64
N SER A 18 38.40 1.39 42.69
CA SER A 18 37.93 0.41 41.72
C SER A 18 37.50 1.16 40.47
N ILE A 19 38.47 1.65 39.69
CA ILE A 19 38.23 2.08 38.32
C ILE A 19 37.92 0.77 37.57
N THR A 20 36.65 0.38 37.55
CA THR A 20 36.18 -0.69 36.67
C THR A 20 36.52 -0.26 35.25
N ALA A 21 37.59 -0.83 34.69
CA ALA A 21 37.99 -0.61 33.32
C ALA A 21 36.76 -0.85 32.44
N ALA A 22 36.30 0.19 31.75
CA ALA A 22 35.17 0.08 30.83
C ALA A 22 35.49 -1.03 29.83
N VAL A 23 34.59 -2.01 29.70
CA VAL A 23 34.78 -3.12 28.74
C VAL A 23 34.92 -2.48 27.36
N PRO A 24 36.07 -2.66 26.67
CA PRO A 24 36.28 -2.02 25.39
C PRO A 24 35.24 -2.55 24.39
N CYS A 25 34.54 -1.65 23.71
CA CYS A 25 33.63 -2.02 22.63
C CYS A 25 34.40 -2.53 21.42
N ASP A 26 33.74 -3.37 20.61
CA ASP A 26 34.25 -3.76 19.30
C ASP A 26 34.55 -2.49 18.46
N PRO A 27 35.71 -2.39 17.78
CA PRO A 27 36.03 -1.25 16.92
C PRO A 27 34.96 -0.95 15.85
N LYS A 28 34.20 -1.95 15.40
CA LYS A 28 33.09 -1.81 14.44
C LYS A 28 31.87 -1.08 15.02
N CYS A 29 31.82 -0.91 16.34
CA CYS A 29 30.81 -0.14 17.02
C CYS A 29 30.93 1.36 16.77
N ALA A 30 32.17 1.84 16.58
CA ALA A 30 32.52 3.26 16.67
C ALA A 30 33.46 3.77 15.56
N GLY A 31 33.85 2.93 14.59
CA GLY A 31 34.60 3.39 13.40
C GLY A 31 33.83 4.46 12.62
N GLY A 32 34.51 5.33 11.86
CA GLY A 32 33.98 6.60 11.31
C GLY A 32 32.71 6.57 10.43
N TRP A 33 32.10 5.40 10.22
CA TRP A 33 30.79 5.19 9.59
C TRP A 33 29.88 4.22 10.38
N GLY A 34 30.16 4.07 11.68
CA GLY A 34 29.64 3.02 12.53
C GLY A 34 28.12 3.03 12.58
N TYR A 35 27.52 1.86 12.38
CA TYR A 35 26.07 1.68 12.40
C TYR A 35 25.50 1.55 13.82
N GLY A 36 26.20 2.11 14.83
CA GLY A 36 25.86 1.98 16.23
C GLY A 36 26.59 2.96 17.15
N VAL A 37 26.30 2.88 18.46
CA VAL A 37 26.96 3.66 19.52
C VAL A 37 27.37 2.71 20.64
N CYS A 38 28.66 2.72 21.00
CA CYS A 38 29.21 1.97 22.12
C CYS A 38 28.52 2.34 23.44
N GLN A 39 28.14 1.33 24.22
CA GLN A 39 27.53 1.48 25.54
C GLN A 39 28.55 1.09 26.63
N SER A 40 28.31 1.55 27.87
CA SER A 40 29.19 1.28 29.03
C SER A 40 29.37 -0.20 29.36
N ASN A 41 28.48 -1.07 28.88
CA ASN A 41 28.58 -2.52 29.06
C ASN A 41 29.36 -3.23 27.93
N GLY A 42 30.07 -2.48 27.08
CA GLY A 42 30.84 -3.02 25.96
C GLY A 42 30.03 -3.42 24.73
N ARG A 43 28.69 -3.22 24.74
CA ARG A 43 27.80 -3.56 23.61
C ARG A 43 27.48 -2.35 22.74
N CYS A 44 27.03 -2.60 21.52
CA CYS A 44 26.67 -1.61 20.53
C CYS A 44 25.17 -1.41 20.42
N ARG A 45 24.73 -0.16 20.63
CA ARG A 45 23.35 0.24 20.33
C ARG A 45 23.24 0.60 18.86
N CYS A 46 22.61 -0.25 18.06
CA CYS A 46 22.52 -0.06 16.61
C CYS A 46 21.60 1.09 16.20
N TRP A 47 21.94 1.75 15.09
CA TRP A 47 21.09 2.72 14.42
C TRP A 47 19.90 2.02 13.75
N TRP A 48 18.86 2.78 13.42
CA TRP A 48 17.68 2.22 12.74
C TRP A 48 18.11 1.55 11.44
N GLY A 49 17.56 0.37 11.16
CA GLY A 49 17.93 -0.38 9.96
C GLY A 49 19.13 -1.31 10.14
N TRP A 50 19.75 -1.41 11.32
CA TRP A 50 20.94 -2.25 11.57
C TRP A 50 20.83 -3.18 12.79
N ASN A 51 21.36 -4.39 12.67
CA ASN A 51 21.56 -5.36 13.76
C ASN A 51 22.94 -6.05 13.66
N GLY A 52 23.18 -7.02 14.54
CA GLY A 52 24.37 -7.86 14.49
C GLY A 52 24.33 -9.01 15.50
N PRO A 53 25.48 -9.64 15.79
CA PRO A 53 25.53 -10.82 16.66
C PRO A 53 24.97 -10.54 18.06
N ASN A 54 24.28 -11.54 18.60
CA ASN A 54 23.63 -11.49 19.91
C ASN A 54 22.65 -10.31 20.09
N ALA A 55 22.11 -9.78 18.99
CA ALA A 55 21.17 -8.67 18.99
C ALA A 55 19.95 -8.93 19.90
N VAL A 56 19.70 -8.00 20.83
CA VAL A 56 18.53 -7.99 21.71
C VAL A 56 17.83 -6.63 21.66
N TYR A 57 16.50 -6.64 21.74
CA TYR A 57 15.73 -5.40 21.84
C TYR A 57 15.84 -4.78 23.22
N ILE A 58 16.06 -3.47 23.27
CA ILE A 58 15.87 -2.67 24.48
C ILE A 58 14.36 -2.54 24.73
N THR A 59 13.88 -3.07 25.85
CA THR A 59 12.44 -3.17 26.14
C THR A 59 11.86 -1.97 26.88
N SER A 60 12.70 -1.09 27.44
CA SER A 60 12.32 0.06 28.28
C SER A 60 13.21 1.28 28.04
N GLY A 61 12.82 2.44 28.59
CA GLY A 61 13.58 3.69 28.52
C GLY A 61 13.52 4.43 27.17
N VAL A 62 14.31 5.50 27.03
CA VAL A 62 14.32 6.39 25.84
C VAL A 62 14.81 5.70 24.56
N TYR A 63 15.50 4.55 24.70
CA TYR A 63 15.97 3.74 23.59
C TYR A 63 15.10 2.49 23.37
N LYS A 64 13.87 2.46 23.91
CA LYS A 64 12.93 1.37 23.67
C LYS A 64 12.82 1.09 22.16
N ASN A 65 12.83 -0.20 21.81
CA ASN A 65 12.80 -0.72 20.44
C ASN A 65 14.10 -0.54 19.63
N ARG A 66 15.17 0.03 20.22
CA ARG A 66 16.53 -0.07 19.67
C ARG A 66 17.11 -1.47 19.91
N ILE A 67 18.15 -1.81 19.16
CA ILE A 67 18.87 -3.09 19.28
C ILE A 67 20.20 -2.86 20.00
N LEU A 68 20.51 -3.72 20.98
CA LEU A 68 21.85 -3.92 21.52
C LEU A 68 22.46 -5.19 20.92
N ALA A 69 23.59 -5.07 20.24
CA ALA A 69 24.33 -6.18 19.65
C ALA A 69 25.81 -6.07 20.06
N ASP A 70 26.63 -7.05 19.71
CA ASP A 70 28.08 -6.97 20.00
C ASP A 70 28.78 -5.98 19.05
N TYR A 71 28.29 -5.90 17.81
CA TYR A 71 28.54 -4.85 16.81
C TYR A 71 27.38 -4.80 15.81
N CYS A 72 27.29 -3.73 15.01
CA CYS A 72 26.17 -3.49 14.09
C CYS A 72 26.68 -3.53 12.64
N THR A 73 26.34 -4.58 11.90
CA THR A 73 26.90 -4.82 10.54
C THR A 73 25.89 -5.36 9.55
N THR A 74 24.70 -5.77 9.98
CA THR A 74 23.69 -6.38 9.11
C THR A 74 22.49 -5.46 9.00
N ALA A 75 22.03 -5.20 7.77
CA ALA A 75 20.83 -4.41 7.55
C ALA A 75 19.59 -5.19 8.00
N CYS A 76 18.73 -4.58 8.79
CA CYS A 76 17.51 -5.22 9.28
C CYS A 76 16.40 -4.21 9.54
N HIS A 77 15.19 -4.50 9.06
CA HIS A 77 14.07 -3.57 9.13
C HIS A 77 13.39 -3.59 10.49
N TYR A 78 13.60 -2.54 11.30
CA TYR A 78 12.89 -2.29 12.55
C TYR A 78 12.77 -0.77 12.77
N THR A 79 11.75 -0.35 13.53
CA THR A 79 11.45 1.07 13.76
C THR A 79 11.16 1.32 15.24
N HIS A 80 10.94 2.58 15.61
CA HIS A 80 10.56 2.96 16.97
C HIS A 80 9.19 2.41 17.41
N VAL A 81 8.37 1.87 16.50
CA VAL A 81 7.08 1.21 16.80
C VAL A 81 7.04 -0.26 16.43
N TYR A 82 7.98 -0.74 15.61
CA TYR A 82 7.97 -2.10 15.07
C TYR A 82 9.26 -2.85 15.40
N ARG A 83 9.11 -4.02 16.05
CA ARG A 83 10.20 -4.97 16.33
C ARG A 83 10.08 -6.15 15.37
N SER A 84 11.09 -6.36 14.54
CA SER A 84 11.19 -7.56 13.72
C SER A 84 11.90 -8.66 14.52
N PRO A 85 11.29 -9.83 14.73
CA PRO A 85 11.93 -10.95 15.43
C PRO A 85 13.15 -11.51 14.69
N LEU A 86 13.33 -11.16 13.41
CA LEU A 86 14.52 -11.50 12.63
C LEU A 86 15.71 -10.59 12.96
N CYS A 87 15.47 -9.39 13.50
CA CYS A 87 16.54 -8.43 13.78
C CYS A 87 17.20 -8.65 15.14
N ALA A 88 16.41 -9.00 16.16
CA ALA A 88 16.91 -9.18 17.52
C ALA A 88 15.93 -10.02 18.34
N ARG A 89 16.47 -10.72 19.36
CA ARG A 89 15.62 -11.41 20.34
C ARG A 89 14.98 -10.40 21.28
N ILE A 90 13.75 -10.67 21.73
CA ILE A 90 13.14 -9.90 22.81
C ILE A 90 13.61 -10.53 24.13
N PRO A 91 14.27 -9.78 25.03
CA PRO A 91 14.63 -10.30 26.34
C PRO A 91 13.41 -10.88 27.05
N THR A 92 13.51 -12.12 27.52
CA THR A 92 12.51 -12.72 28.39
C THR A 92 12.43 -11.89 29.67
N PRO A 93 11.24 -11.55 30.17
CA PRO A 93 11.11 -10.91 31.48
C PRO A 93 11.84 -11.76 32.53
N PRO A 94 12.59 -11.16 33.47
CA PRO A 94 13.21 -11.93 34.54
C PRO A 94 12.12 -12.69 35.31
N THR A 95 12.16 -14.03 35.23
CA THR A 95 11.28 -14.89 35.99
C THR A 95 11.58 -14.66 37.47
N THR A 96 10.62 -14.12 38.20
CA THR A 96 10.75 -13.91 39.63
C THR A 96 10.67 -15.26 40.32
N THR A 97 11.82 -15.88 40.61
CA THR A 97 11.88 -17.11 41.40
C THR A 97 11.53 -16.76 42.84
N GLN A 98 10.30 -17.06 43.24
CA GLN A 98 9.88 -17.03 44.63
C GLN A 98 10.46 -18.27 45.33
N PRO A 99 11.16 -18.13 46.47
CA PRO A 99 11.79 -19.27 47.13
C PRO A 99 10.71 -20.14 47.79
N THR A 100 10.61 -21.41 47.38
CA THR A 100 9.72 -22.39 48.01
C THR A 100 10.55 -23.32 48.88
N THR A 101 10.20 -23.36 50.16
CA THR A 101 10.79 -24.17 51.23
C THR A 101 10.39 -25.64 51.12
N THR A 102 11.33 -26.50 51.49
CA THR A 102 11.35 -27.97 51.45
C THR A 102 10.36 -28.62 52.43
N GLY A 103 9.67 -29.69 52.01
CA GLY A 103 8.89 -30.58 52.88
C GLY A 103 8.45 -31.88 52.17
N SER A 104 8.82 -33.02 52.77
CA SER A 104 8.80 -34.41 52.26
C SER A 104 7.41 -35.12 52.26
N PRO A 105 7.30 -36.37 51.73
CA PRO A 105 6.09 -36.93 51.13
C PRO A 105 5.26 -37.87 52.04
N SER A 106 4.01 -38.16 51.68
CA SER A 106 3.25 -39.32 52.18
C SER A 106 2.17 -39.81 51.20
N THR A 107 2.06 -41.14 51.20
CA THR A 107 1.21 -42.07 50.45
C THR A 107 -0.27 -42.08 50.87
N GLY A 108 -1.19 -42.48 49.96
CA GLY A 108 -2.38 -43.26 50.33
C GLY A 108 -3.74 -42.88 49.69
N SER A 109 -4.14 -43.69 48.70
CA SER A 109 -5.49 -44.28 48.48
C SER A 109 -6.77 -43.45 48.17
N PRO A 110 -7.78 -44.09 47.52
CA PRO A 110 -8.81 -43.44 46.70
C PRO A 110 -10.19 -43.33 47.37
N SER A 111 -11.06 -42.47 46.87
CA SER A 111 -12.51 -42.57 47.14
C SER A 111 -13.38 -42.09 45.98
N THR A 112 -14.34 -42.95 45.69
CA THR A 112 -15.54 -42.84 44.86
C THR A 112 -16.57 -41.84 45.41
N GLY A 113 -17.31 -41.20 44.50
CA GLY A 113 -18.77 -41.02 44.69
C GLY A 113 -19.38 -39.64 44.46
N SER A 114 -20.30 -39.61 43.48
CA SER A 114 -21.51 -38.76 43.40
C SER A 114 -21.29 -37.28 43.04
N ARG A 115 -22.15 -36.59 42.28
CA ARG A 115 -23.60 -36.70 42.17
C ARG A 115 -24.10 -35.95 40.92
N THR A 116 -25.07 -36.56 40.25
CA THR A 116 -25.82 -36.04 39.10
C THR A 116 -26.84 -34.96 39.51
N THR A 117 -26.91 -33.87 38.72
CA THR A 117 -28.11 -33.03 38.50
C THR A 117 -27.89 -32.45 37.10
N GLY A 118 -28.68 -32.66 36.04
CA GLY A 118 -30.14 -32.76 35.95
C GLY A 118 -30.70 -31.46 35.36
N ILE A 119 -30.37 -31.12 34.11
CA ILE A 119 -31.07 -30.08 33.33
C ILE A 119 -31.40 -30.63 31.93
N ILE A 120 -32.66 -30.38 31.55
CA ILE A 120 -33.45 -30.87 30.43
C ILE A 120 -32.84 -30.51 29.06
N PRO A 121 -32.77 -31.43 28.07
CA PRO A 121 -32.28 -31.11 26.74
C PRO A 121 -33.43 -30.61 25.83
N THR A 122 -33.31 -29.38 25.35
CA THR A 122 -34.02 -28.94 24.15
C THR A 122 -33.38 -29.65 22.96
N THR A 123 -34.19 -30.36 22.18
CA THR A 123 -33.85 -31.15 20.99
C THR A 123 -33.07 -30.34 19.95
N GLY A 124 -31.75 -30.28 20.14
CA GLY A 124 -30.77 -30.07 19.08
C GLY A 124 -30.20 -31.43 18.70
N ILE A 125 -30.21 -31.74 17.42
CA ILE A 125 -29.54 -32.92 16.86
C ILE A 125 -28.10 -32.96 17.42
N PRO A 126 -27.67 -34.02 18.11
CA PRO A 126 -26.30 -34.12 18.56
C PRO A 126 -25.42 -34.30 17.33
N THR A 127 -24.84 -33.23 16.81
CA THR A 127 -23.64 -33.32 15.99
C THR A 127 -22.55 -33.89 16.88
N THR A 128 -22.39 -35.21 16.84
CA THR A 128 -21.25 -35.90 17.43
C THR A 128 -19.97 -35.20 16.95
N ALA A 129 -19.31 -34.47 17.85
CA ALA A 129 -18.06 -33.81 17.54
C ALA A 129 -17.08 -34.86 17.02
N VAL A 130 -16.58 -34.67 15.80
CA VAL A 130 -15.63 -35.59 15.20
C VAL A 130 -14.34 -35.53 16.04
N PRO A 131 -13.86 -36.65 16.62
CA PRO A 131 -12.67 -36.62 17.44
C PRO A 131 -11.44 -36.29 16.60
N CYS A 132 -10.63 -35.32 17.04
CA CYS A 132 -9.36 -35.01 16.37
C CYS A 132 -8.32 -36.11 16.58
N ASP A 133 -7.34 -36.16 15.68
CA ASP A 133 -6.15 -37.00 15.84
C ASP A 133 -5.45 -36.66 17.18
N PRO A 134 -5.02 -37.65 17.98
CA PRO A 134 -4.29 -37.41 19.23
C PRO A 134 -3.04 -36.51 19.08
N LYS A 135 -2.38 -36.52 17.92
CA LYS A 135 -1.22 -35.67 17.57
C LYS A 135 -1.57 -34.19 17.44
N CYS A 136 -2.85 -33.84 17.47
CA CYS A 136 -3.30 -32.46 17.58
C CYS A 136 -2.94 -31.81 18.93
N LYS A 137 -2.64 -32.63 19.94
CA LYS A 137 -2.39 -32.19 21.32
C LYS A 137 -0.87 -32.10 21.56
N GLY A 138 -0.34 -30.90 21.84
CA GLY A 138 1.09 -30.76 22.17
C GLY A 138 1.76 -29.42 21.85
N GLY A 139 1.02 -28.31 21.83
CA GLY A 139 1.61 -26.98 21.58
C GLY A 139 1.87 -26.64 20.12
N GLN A 140 1.60 -27.56 19.19
CA GLN A 140 1.78 -27.38 17.74
C GLN A 140 0.45 -27.14 16.98
N GLY A 141 -0.68 -27.43 17.63
CA GLY A 141 -2.00 -27.00 17.17
C GLY A 141 -3.09 -27.07 18.25
N VAL A 142 -4.33 -26.77 17.86
CA VAL A 142 -5.54 -26.88 18.69
C VAL A 142 -6.64 -27.59 17.90
N CYS A 143 -7.22 -28.63 18.50
CA CYS A 143 -8.33 -29.39 17.91
C CYS A 143 -9.57 -28.50 17.71
N GLN A 144 -10.21 -28.64 16.54
CA GLN A 144 -11.42 -27.93 16.16
C GLN A 144 -12.63 -28.88 16.14
N SER A 145 -13.84 -28.31 16.15
CA SER A 145 -15.10 -29.08 16.17
C SER A 145 -15.36 -29.93 14.92
N ASP A 146 -14.64 -29.66 13.83
CA ASP A 146 -14.69 -30.41 12.56
C ASP A 146 -13.70 -31.61 12.54
N GLY A 147 -13.05 -31.91 13.67
CA GLY A 147 -12.07 -32.99 13.78
C GLY A 147 -10.69 -32.64 13.23
N ARG A 148 -10.48 -31.42 12.72
CA ARG A 148 -9.19 -30.95 12.18
C ARG A 148 -8.40 -30.15 13.20
N CYS A 149 -7.10 -30.03 12.95
CA CYS A 149 -6.16 -29.29 13.79
C CYS A 149 -5.84 -27.93 13.24
N PHE A 150 -6.07 -26.91 14.07
CA PHE A 150 -5.62 -25.56 13.82
C PHE A 150 -4.15 -25.42 14.21
N CYS A 151 -3.25 -25.25 13.24
CA CYS A 151 -1.81 -25.22 13.50
C CYS A 151 -1.32 -23.85 13.99
N TRP A 152 -0.45 -23.86 15.00
CA TRP A 152 0.27 -22.66 15.45
C TRP A 152 1.27 -22.22 14.38
N TRP A 153 1.65 -20.94 14.41
CA TRP A 153 2.63 -20.40 13.47
C TRP A 153 3.91 -21.24 13.44
N GLY A 154 4.37 -21.57 12.24
CA GLY A 154 5.54 -22.42 12.06
C GLY A 154 5.23 -23.91 11.98
N TRP A 155 3.97 -24.35 12.04
CA TRP A 155 3.58 -25.76 11.98
C TRP A 155 2.57 -26.08 10.88
N THR A 156 2.73 -27.23 10.24
CA THR A 156 1.81 -27.80 9.26
C THR A 156 1.70 -29.32 9.43
N GLY A 157 0.95 -29.98 8.56
CA GLY A 157 0.89 -31.43 8.50
C GLY A 157 0.07 -31.96 7.32
N PRO A 158 -0.41 -33.20 7.39
CA PRO A 158 -1.14 -33.82 6.30
C PRO A 158 -2.42 -33.06 5.96
N ASN A 159 -2.72 -33.02 4.66
CA ASN A 159 -3.88 -32.33 4.10
C ASN A 159 -3.99 -30.87 4.55
N ALA A 160 -2.85 -30.23 4.82
CA ALA A 160 -2.82 -28.85 5.28
C ALA A 160 -3.43 -27.89 4.24
N VAL A 161 -4.34 -27.06 4.71
CA VAL A 161 -5.02 -26.04 3.93
C VAL A 161 -4.93 -24.70 4.65
N TYR A 162 -4.62 -23.64 3.91
CA TYR A 162 -4.68 -22.30 4.46
C TYR A 162 -6.12 -21.89 4.79
N ILE A 163 -6.33 -21.39 6.00
CA ILE A 163 -7.51 -20.59 6.34
C ILE A 163 -7.31 -19.24 5.69
N THR A 164 -8.05 -18.98 4.63
CA THR A 164 -7.86 -17.77 3.84
C THR A 164 -8.74 -16.60 4.30
N THR A 165 -9.57 -16.80 5.33
CA THR A 165 -10.56 -15.81 5.78
C THR A 165 -10.74 -15.78 7.31
N GLY A 166 -11.34 -14.70 7.83
CA GLY A 166 -11.68 -14.55 9.25
C GLY A 166 -10.49 -14.10 10.13
N VAL A 167 -10.70 -14.10 11.44
CA VAL A 167 -9.66 -13.73 12.44
C VAL A 167 -8.45 -14.67 12.42
N TYR A 168 -8.63 -15.84 11.83
CA TYR A 168 -7.61 -16.87 11.66
C TYR A 168 -7.03 -16.90 10.24
N LYS A 169 -7.23 -15.85 9.44
CA LYS A 169 -6.64 -15.74 8.11
C LYS A 169 -5.12 -16.02 8.17
N ASN A 170 -4.64 -16.69 7.13
CA ASN A 170 -3.27 -17.14 6.92
C ASN A 170 -2.78 -18.24 7.87
N ARG A 171 -3.65 -18.74 8.77
CA ARG A 171 -3.37 -19.94 9.57
C ARG A 171 -3.60 -21.21 8.77
N ILE A 172 -3.13 -22.34 9.26
CA ILE A 172 -3.27 -23.65 8.60
C ILE A 172 -4.26 -24.50 9.39
N LYS A 173 -5.18 -25.17 8.69
CA LYS A 173 -5.89 -26.35 9.19
C LYS A 173 -5.30 -27.60 8.55
N ALA A 174 -4.94 -28.58 9.35
CA ALA A 174 -4.41 -29.87 8.91
C ALA A 174 -5.09 -31.00 9.70
N ASP A 175 -4.78 -32.25 9.38
CA ASP A 175 -5.31 -33.39 10.17
C ASP A 175 -4.61 -33.48 11.53
N TYR A 176 -3.32 -33.11 11.56
CA TYR A 176 -2.51 -32.84 12.75
C TYR A 176 -1.33 -31.92 12.37
N CYS A 177 -0.66 -31.31 13.35
CA CYS A 177 0.35 -30.28 13.12
C CYS A 177 1.73 -30.72 13.64
N THR A 178 2.43 -31.60 12.94
CA THR A 178 3.70 -32.18 13.40
C THR A 178 4.92 -31.74 12.61
N THR A 179 4.72 -31.08 11.48
CA THR A 179 5.81 -30.71 10.56
C THR A 179 6.10 -29.23 10.71
N ALA A 180 7.34 -28.88 11.08
CA ALA A 180 7.76 -27.49 11.10
C ALA A 180 7.75 -26.93 9.66
N CYS A 181 7.09 -25.80 9.46
CA CYS A 181 7.04 -25.13 8.16
C CYS A 181 6.89 -23.64 8.33
N HIS A 182 7.75 -22.86 7.67
CA HIS A 182 7.81 -21.42 7.89
C HIS A 182 6.68 -20.70 7.13
N TYR A 183 5.70 -20.20 7.88
CA TYR A 183 4.65 -19.29 7.40
C TYR A 183 4.28 -18.35 8.57
N THR A 184 3.80 -17.15 8.24
CA THR A 184 3.44 -16.11 9.20
C THR A 184 2.10 -15.49 8.83
N HIS A 185 1.64 -14.54 9.64
CA HIS A 185 0.43 -13.77 9.33
C HIS A 185 0.52 -12.97 8.03
N ASP A 186 1.72 -12.66 7.55
CA ASP A 186 1.94 -11.88 6.32
C ASP A 186 2.53 -12.72 5.18
N TYR A 187 3.13 -13.86 5.51
CA TYR A 187 3.85 -14.71 4.57
C TYR A 187 3.23 -16.09 4.50
N LEU A 188 2.65 -16.42 3.34
CA LEU A 188 2.17 -17.75 3.02
C LEU A 188 3.25 -18.50 2.26
N ASN A 189 3.55 -19.71 2.70
CA ASN A 189 4.51 -20.59 2.06
C ASN A 189 3.74 -21.73 1.38
N PRO A 190 3.72 -21.77 0.04
CA PRO A 190 2.99 -22.79 -0.72
C PRO A 190 3.43 -24.23 -0.42
N ALA A 191 4.64 -24.43 0.11
CA ALA A 191 5.11 -25.75 0.54
C ALA A 191 4.49 -26.20 1.89
N CYS A 192 3.96 -25.28 2.69
CA CYS A 192 3.36 -25.60 3.98
C CYS A 192 1.93 -26.11 3.86
N ALA A 193 1.12 -25.52 2.99
CA ALA A 193 -0.28 -25.87 2.86
C ALA A 193 -0.78 -25.53 1.46
N SER A 194 -1.73 -26.33 1.01
CA SER A 194 -2.52 -26.01 -0.17
C SER A 194 -3.45 -24.83 0.11
N PHE A 195 -3.77 -24.05 -0.92
CA PHE A 195 -4.89 -23.13 -0.83
C PHE A 195 -6.19 -23.92 -0.98
N PRO A 196 -7.26 -23.58 -0.24
CA PRO A 196 -8.53 -24.28 -0.37
C PRO A 196 -9.00 -24.16 -1.82
N THR A 197 -9.34 -25.30 -2.42
CA THR A 197 -9.92 -25.33 -3.77
C THR A 197 -11.22 -24.53 -3.74
N PRO A 198 -11.37 -23.51 -4.59
CA PRO A 198 -12.57 -22.68 -4.59
C PRO A 198 -13.83 -23.53 -4.83
N SER A 199 -14.95 -23.17 -4.17
CA SER A 199 -16.28 -23.74 -4.44
C SER A 199 -16.60 -23.72 -5.94
N VAL A 200 -17.10 -24.84 -6.43
CA VAL A 200 -17.37 -25.10 -7.84
C VAL A 200 -18.86 -25.24 -8.09
N CYS A 201 -19.34 -24.67 -9.19
CA CYS A 201 -20.70 -24.83 -9.69
C CYS A 201 -20.71 -25.25 -11.16
N SER A 202 -21.74 -25.98 -11.55
CA SER A 202 -22.02 -26.29 -12.95
C SER A 202 -22.90 -25.21 -13.57
N VAL A 203 -22.56 -24.79 -14.80
CA VAL A 203 -23.43 -23.91 -15.59
C VAL A 203 -24.52 -24.76 -16.25
N PRO A 204 -25.81 -24.40 -16.13
CA PRO A 204 -26.88 -25.11 -16.83
C PRO A 204 -26.65 -25.07 -18.35
N VAL A 205 -26.69 -26.23 -19.00
CA VAL A 205 -26.46 -26.37 -20.46
C VAL A 205 -27.76 -26.28 -21.25
N TYR A 206 -28.92 -26.45 -20.60
CA TYR A 206 -30.23 -26.47 -21.25
C TYR A 206 -31.22 -25.47 -20.63
N PRO A 207 -32.12 -24.87 -21.43
CA PRO A 207 -33.20 -24.05 -20.90
C PRO A 207 -34.21 -24.96 -20.17
N ILE A 208 -34.31 -24.78 -18.86
CA ILE A 208 -35.41 -25.35 -18.06
C ILE A 208 -36.59 -24.42 -18.28
N VAL A 209 -37.73 -24.95 -18.74
CA VAL A 209 -38.97 -24.19 -18.90
C VAL A 209 -39.90 -24.54 -17.73
N PRO A 210 -40.43 -23.56 -16.98
CA PRO A 210 -40.27 -22.10 -17.14
C PRO A 210 -38.94 -21.58 -16.55
N PRO A 211 -38.32 -20.53 -17.14
CA PRO A 211 -37.09 -19.95 -16.61
C PRO A 211 -37.33 -19.32 -15.24
N ILE A 212 -36.45 -19.58 -14.28
CA ILE A 212 -36.43 -18.82 -13.03
C ILE A 212 -35.96 -17.39 -13.38
N PRO A 213 -36.73 -16.34 -13.01
CA PRO A 213 -36.35 -14.97 -13.32
C PRO A 213 -35.06 -14.60 -12.59
N CYS A 214 -34.14 -13.93 -13.30
CA CYS A 214 -32.90 -13.45 -12.72
C CYS A 214 -33.11 -12.17 -11.90
N ASP A 215 -32.20 -11.93 -10.96
CA ASP A 215 -32.08 -10.65 -10.27
C ASP A 215 -31.88 -9.50 -11.30
N PRO A 216 -32.56 -8.34 -11.18
CA PRO A 216 -32.38 -7.21 -12.10
C PRO A 216 -30.95 -6.66 -12.17
N LEU A 217 -30.12 -6.89 -11.14
CA LEU A 217 -28.70 -6.55 -11.14
C LEU A 217 -27.85 -7.59 -11.90
N CYS A 218 -28.46 -8.69 -12.35
CA CYS A 218 -27.89 -9.60 -13.30
C CYS A 218 -28.08 -9.10 -14.74
N GLY A 219 -27.23 -8.16 -15.17
CA GLY A 219 -27.08 -7.85 -16.59
C GLY A 219 -28.08 -6.86 -17.20
N THR A 220 -28.91 -6.16 -16.41
CA THR A 220 -29.78 -5.08 -16.94
C THR A 220 -29.43 -3.69 -16.41
N GLY A 221 -29.35 -2.71 -17.33
CA GLY A 221 -29.12 -1.29 -17.07
C GLY A 221 -28.13 -0.64 -18.06
N SER A 222 -28.29 0.67 -18.30
CA SER A 222 -27.43 1.51 -19.17
C SER A 222 -25.96 1.57 -18.73
N TYR A 223 -25.64 0.98 -17.58
CA TYR A 223 -24.30 0.70 -17.09
C TYR A 223 -24.01 -0.80 -17.24
N TYR A 224 -23.42 -1.14 -18.38
CA TYR A 224 -22.61 -2.33 -18.69
C TYR A 224 -22.83 -3.58 -17.82
N GLY A 225 -23.43 -4.60 -18.44
CA GLY A 225 -23.74 -5.90 -17.86
C GLY A 225 -22.58 -6.52 -17.10
N ARG A 226 -22.76 -6.68 -15.79
CA ARG A 226 -21.81 -7.29 -14.86
C ARG A 226 -21.91 -8.83 -14.84
N GLY A 227 -22.94 -9.39 -15.48
CA GLY A 227 -23.04 -10.80 -15.80
C GLY A 227 -24.10 -11.09 -16.85
N THR A 228 -24.33 -12.37 -17.12
CA THR A 228 -25.39 -12.87 -18.01
C THR A 228 -26.28 -13.84 -17.24
N CYS A 229 -27.59 -13.60 -17.30
CA CYS A 229 -28.60 -14.47 -16.71
C CYS A 229 -28.55 -15.89 -17.31
N LYS A 230 -28.60 -16.91 -16.45
CA LYS A 230 -28.68 -18.33 -16.83
C LYS A 230 -30.04 -18.92 -16.47
N SER A 231 -30.38 -20.08 -17.05
CA SER A 231 -31.71 -20.69 -16.93
C SER A 231 -32.10 -21.09 -15.50
N ASN A 232 -31.14 -21.22 -14.59
CA ASN A 232 -31.37 -21.46 -13.17
C ASN A 232 -31.57 -20.17 -12.34
N GLY A 233 -31.78 -19.02 -12.98
CA GLY A 233 -31.97 -17.73 -12.31
C GLY A 233 -30.69 -17.11 -11.75
N ARG A 234 -29.53 -17.74 -11.93
CA ARG A 234 -28.23 -17.25 -11.47
C ARG A 234 -27.52 -16.43 -12.55
N CYS A 235 -26.61 -15.58 -12.10
CA CYS A 235 -25.81 -14.69 -12.93
C CYS A 235 -24.41 -15.22 -13.18
N LEU A 236 -24.07 -15.46 -14.45
CA LEU A 236 -22.70 -15.73 -14.87
C LEU A 236 -21.95 -14.41 -14.96
N CYS A 237 -21.11 -14.10 -13.98
CA CYS A 237 -20.39 -12.83 -13.90
C CYS A 237 -19.34 -12.69 -15.01
N TRP A 238 -19.15 -11.44 -15.45
CA TRP A 238 -18.02 -11.07 -16.29
C TRP A 238 -16.73 -11.00 -15.48
N TRP A 239 -15.60 -11.11 -16.17
CA TRP A 239 -14.29 -10.98 -15.55
C TRP A 239 -14.21 -9.69 -14.73
N GLY A 240 -13.66 -9.79 -13.53
CA GLY A 240 -13.62 -8.64 -12.61
C GLY A 240 -14.84 -8.51 -11.71
N TRP A 241 -15.88 -9.35 -11.85
CA TRP A 241 -17.13 -9.25 -11.06
C TRP A 241 -17.50 -10.54 -10.32
N THR A 242 -18.09 -10.38 -9.15
CA THR A 242 -18.67 -11.44 -8.33
C THR A 242 -19.91 -10.94 -7.57
N GLY A 243 -20.49 -11.79 -6.72
CA GLY A 243 -21.50 -11.37 -5.76
C GLY A 243 -21.98 -12.49 -4.84
N PRO A 244 -23.20 -12.36 -4.29
CA PRO A 244 -23.74 -13.33 -3.33
C PRO A 244 -23.78 -14.75 -3.90
N ASN A 245 -23.48 -15.71 -3.03
CA ASN A 245 -23.43 -17.14 -3.33
C ASN A 245 -22.51 -17.51 -4.51
N ALA A 246 -21.52 -16.67 -4.82
CA ALA A 246 -20.58 -16.90 -5.90
C ALA A 246 -19.82 -18.24 -5.76
N CYS A 247 -19.62 -18.90 -6.90
CA CYS A 247 -18.81 -20.10 -7.04
C CYS A 247 -18.14 -20.09 -8.42
N TYR A 248 -16.98 -20.72 -8.55
CA TYR A 248 -16.30 -20.85 -9.83
C TYR A 248 -16.96 -21.93 -10.68
N VAL A 249 -16.85 -21.80 -11.99
CA VAL A 249 -17.24 -22.84 -12.94
C VAL A 249 -16.01 -23.66 -13.32
N ASP A 250 -16.13 -24.99 -13.21
CA ASP A 250 -15.06 -25.92 -13.62
C ASP A 250 -15.35 -26.48 -15.00
N GLY A 251 -14.36 -26.36 -15.87
CA GLY A 251 -14.39 -26.94 -17.21
C GLY A 251 -15.31 -26.22 -18.20
N GLY A 252 -15.23 -26.67 -19.46
CA GLY A 252 -15.99 -26.11 -20.57
C GLY A 252 -15.62 -24.67 -20.93
N THR A 253 -16.47 -24.02 -21.74
CA THR A 253 -16.26 -22.65 -22.26
C THR A 253 -16.27 -21.57 -21.17
N TYR A 254 -16.82 -21.87 -19.99
CA TYR A 254 -16.91 -20.95 -18.86
C TYR A 254 -15.93 -21.28 -17.74
N ASN A 255 -14.91 -22.09 -18.00
CA ASN A 255 -13.91 -22.43 -17.00
C ASN A 255 -13.35 -21.17 -16.32
N ASN A 256 -13.25 -21.22 -14.99
CA ASN A 256 -12.80 -20.13 -14.12
C ASN A 256 -13.70 -18.87 -14.13
N ARG A 257 -14.89 -18.91 -14.75
CA ARG A 257 -15.91 -17.87 -14.55
C ARG A 257 -16.61 -18.04 -13.21
N ILE A 258 -17.29 -16.99 -12.74
CA ILE A 258 -18.06 -17.02 -11.50
C ILE A 258 -19.57 -17.07 -11.80
N LEU A 259 -20.27 -17.97 -11.14
CA LEU A 259 -21.73 -18.00 -11.08
C LEU A 259 -22.18 -17.50 -9.70
N ALA A 260 -22.93 -16.41 -9.67
CA ALA A 260 -23.44 -15.76 -8.44
C ALA A 260 -24.94 -15.50 -8.60
N ASP A 261 -25.63 -15.02 -7.56
CA ASP A 261 -27.05 -14.66 -7.69
C ASP A 261 -27.21 -13.34 -8.46
N ARG A 262 -26.26 -12.43 -8.26
CA ARG A 262 -26.07 -11.17 -8.99
C ARG A 262 -24.60 -10.78 -8.96
N CYS A 263 -24.16 -9.98 -9.93
CA CYS A 263 -22.76 -9.60 -10.07
C CYS A 263 -22.59 -8.13 -9.69
N VAL A 264 -22.32 -7.88 -8.42
CA VAL A 264 -22.36 -6.53 -7.82
C VAL A 264 -21.01 -6.07 -7.28
N ASP A 265 -20.13 -7.01 -6.94
CA ASP A 265 -18.87 -6.75 -6.27
C ASP A 265 -17.70 -6.92 -7.26
N ALA A 266 -16.73 -6.00 -7.23
CA ALA A 266 -15.51 -6.15 -8.02
C ALA A 266 -14.62 -7.24 -7.40
N CYS A 267 -14.12 -8.16 -8.21
CA CYS A 267 -13.14 -9.13 -7.76
C CYS A 267 -12.20 -9.58 -8.88
N HIS A 268 -10.90 -9.64 -8.60
CA HIS A 268 -9.88 -9.96 -9.58
C HIS A 268 -9.71 -11.48 -9.71
N TYR A 269 -10.08 -12.04 -10.86
CA TYR A 269 -9.86 -13.42 -11.27
C TYR A 269 -9.72 -13.46 -12.81
N THR A 270 -9.02 -14.46 -13.35
CA THR A 270 -8.74 -14.59 -14.78
C THR A 270 -9.08 -16.00 -15.28
N HIS A 271 -8.95 -16.21 -16.59
CA HIS A 271 -9.12 -17.54 -17.18
C HIS A 271 -8.17 -18.59 -16.58
N ASP A 272 -7.02 -18.19 -16.05
CA ASP A 272 -6.00 -19.12 -15.52
C ASP A 272 -5.81 -19.00 -14.00
N TYR A 273 -6.42 -17.99 -13.38
CA TYR A 273 -6.25 -17.70 -11.97
C TYR A 273 -7.58 -17.52 -11.24
N ARG A 274 -7.80 -18.37 -10.24
CA ARG A 274 -8.92 -18.23 -9.29
C ARG A 274 -8.47 -17.49 -8.06
N ASN A 275 -9.12 -16.36 -7.79
CA ASN A 275 -9.01 -15.70 -6.51
C ASN A 275 -10.12 -16.20 -5.59
N TYR A 276 -9.73 -16.90 -4.52
CA TYR A 276 -10.68 -17.46 -3.55
C TYR A 276 -11.56 -16.38 -2.89
N ASN A 277 -11.09 -15.12 -2.83
CA ASN A 277 -11.88 -14.03 -2.23
C ASN A 277 -13.13 -13.73 -3.04
N CYS A 278 -13.15 -14.07 -4.33
CA CYS A 278 -14.29 -13.76 -5.19
C CYS A 278 -15.52 -14.62 -4.87
N ILE A 279 -15.36 -15.78 -4.27
CA ILE A 279 -16.48 -16.70 -3.99
C ILE A 279 -16.92 -16.67 -2.52
N LYS A 280 -16.46 -15.69 -1.75
CA LYS A 280 -16.85 -15.56 -0.34
C LYS A 280 -18.22 -14.89 -0.25
N GLY A 281 -19.15 -15.52 0.46
CA GLY A 281 -20.53 -15.06 0.63
C GLY A 281 -20.65 -13.60 1.06
N SER A 282 -21.22 -12.78 0.18
CA SER A 282 -21.89 -11.54 0.53
C SER A 282 -23.21 -11.91 1.23
N SER A 283 -23.12 -12.26 2.52
CA SER A 283 -24.26 -12.72 3.33
C SER A 283 -24.79 -11.63 4.28
N THR A 284 -24.93 -10.39 3.81
CA THR A 284 -25.54 -9.32 4.62
C THR A 284 -26.61 -8.48 3.92
N THR A 285 -27.12 -8.87 2.75
CA THR A 285 -28.31 -8.19 2.19
C THR A 285 -29.47 -9.15 1.99
N LYS A 286 -30.38 -9.11 2.96
CA LYS A 286 -31.70 -9.74 2.94
C LYS A 286 -32.42 -9.40 1.62
N LEU A 287 -33.07 -10.40 1.02
CA LEU A 287 -33.89 -10.26 -0.18
C LEU A 287 -34.92 -9.14 0.03
N SER A 288 -34.84 -8.05 -0.75
CA SER A 288 -35.86 -7.00 -0.75
C SER A 288 -36.84 -7.28 -1.87
N THR A 289 -38.07 -7.64 -1.50
CA THR A 289 -39.22 -7.71 -2.38
C THR A 289 -39.84 -6.32 -2.50
N GLN A 290 -39.54 -5.56 -3.56
CA GLN A 290 -40.31 -4.37 -3.91
C GLN A 290 -40.49 -4.26 -5.44
N PRO A 291 -41.70 -3.93 -5.95
CA PRO A 291 -42.00 -3.91 -7.40
C PRO A 291 -41.46 -2.63 -8.09
N PRO A 292 -41.32 -2.65 -9.43
CA PRO A 292 -40.58 -1.63 -10.19
C PRO A 292 -41.40 -0.36 -10.45
N THR A 293 -40.74 0.80 -10.40
CA THR A 293 -41.27 2.09 -10.88
C THR A 293 -40.48 2.57 -12.10
N THR A 294 -41.19 2.86 -13.19
CA THR A 294 -40.69 3.37 -14.48
C THR A 294 -40.37 4.87 -14.44
N GLY A 295 -39.26 5.28 -15.06
CA GLY A 295 -38.91 6.69 -15.29
C GLY A 295 -38.10 6.89 -16.58
N ASN A 296 -38.59 7.78 -17.45
CA ASN A 296 -38.12 8.08 -18.83
C ASN A 296 -36.83 8.93 -18.91
N PRO A 297 -36.16 8.97 -20.09
CA PRO A 297 -34.88 9.64 -20.31
C PRO A 297 -35.02 11.11 -20.77
N GLY A 298 -34.06 11.96 -20.36
CA GLY A 298 -33.93 13.35 -20.81
C GLY A 298 -32.60 13.64 -21.52
N THR A 299 -32.71 14.12 -22.76
CA THR A 299 -31.76 14.89 -23.61
C THR A 299 -31.29 16.16 -22.89
N GLY A 300 -30.14 16.82 -23.10
CA GLY A 300 -28.94 16.77 -23.94
C GLY A 300 -28.22 18.14 -23.80
N SER A 301 -26.93 18.28 -24.14
CA SER A 301 -26.33 19.53 -24.71
C SER A 301 -24.84 19.34 -25.02
N ARG A 302 -24.37 19.91 -26.14
CA ARG A 302 -23.04 19.72 -26.73
C ARG A 302 -22.37 21.08 -26.94
N THR A 303 -21.14 21.24 -26.44
CA THR A 303 -20.28 22.42 -26.69
C THR A 303 -19.15 22.04 -27.65
N THR A 304 -18.86 22.92 -28.60
CA THR A 304 -17.89 22.73 -29.70
C THR A 304 -16.45 22.73 -29.18
N ALA A 305 -15.72 21.61 -29.35
CA ALA A 305 -14.33 21.43 -28.93
C ALA A 305 -13.38 21.38 -30.15
N ALA A 306 -12.12 21.76 -29.90
CA ALA A 306 -10.99 21.69 -30.84
C ALA A 306 -10.88 20.32 -31.56
N PRO A 307 -10.28 20.24 -32.77
CA PRO A 307 -10.19 19.00 -33.52
C PRO A 307 -9.45 17.93 -32.69
N ALA A 308 -10.20 16.93 -32.22
CA ALA A 308 -9.68 15.84 -31.43
C ALA A 308 -8.74 14.99 -32.30
N VAL A 309 -7.53 14.70 -31.78
CA VAL A 309 -6.64 13.73 -32.40
C VAL A 309 -7.32 12.36 -32.33
N PRO A 310 -7.58 11.68 -33.46
CA PRO A 310 -8.24 10.39 -33.44
C PRO A 310 -7.32 9.34 -32.80
N CYS A 311 -7.83 8.64 -31.79
CA CYS A 311 -7.10 7.55 -31.15
C CYS A 311 -6.97 6.33 -32.07
N ASP A 312 -5.94 5.53 -31.81
CA ASP A 312 -5.78 4.20 -32.43
C ASP A 312 -7.05 3.35 -32.18
N PRO A 313 -7.62 2.69 -33.20
CA PRO A 313 -8.80 1.82 -33.04
C PRO A 313 -8.62 0.75 -31.97
N ARG A 314 -7.38 0.32 -31.70
CA ARG A 314 -7.02 -0.67 -30.67
C ARG A 314 -7.15 -0.14 -29.24
N CYS A 315 -7.34 1.18 -29.03
CA CYS A 315 -7.79 1.68 -27.74
C CYS A 315 -9.18 1.10 -27.39
N LYS A 316 -10.08 0.95 -28.38
CA LYS A 316 -11.50 0.63 -28.13
C LYS A 316 -11.80 -0.87 -28.00
N GLY A 317 -10.83 -1.68 -27.58
CA GLY A 317 -11.01 -3.12 -27.38
C GLY A 317 -11.61 -3.44 -26.00
N PHE A 318 -12.83 -3.99 -25.97
CA PHE A 318 -13.58 -4.39 -24.76
C PHE A 318 -12.85 -5.40 -23.84
N HIS A 319 -11.76 -5.99 -24.31
CA HIS A 319 -11.01 -7.05 -23.61
C HIS A 319 -9.50 -6.78 -23.47
N THR A 320 -8.95 -5.79 -24.19
CA THR A 320 -7.49 -5.53 -24.28
C THR A 320 -7.17 -4.05 -24.55
N GLY A 321 -8.08 -3.12 -24.27
CA GLY A 321 -7.98 -1.75 -24.78
C GLY A 321 -8.29 -0.72 -23.71
N GLY A 322 -7.36 0.20 -23.50
CA GLY A 322 -7.52 1.33 -22.60
C GLY A 322 -8.51 2.39 -23.08
N ASN A 323 -8.93 3.32 -22.24
CA ASN A 323 -9.78 4.42 -22.68
C ASN A 323 -8.99 5.41 -23.55
N CYS A 324 -9.55 5.85 -24.67
CA CYS A 324 -8.94 6.88 -25.51
C CYS A 324 -8.84 8.23 -24.76
N SER A 325 -7.63 8.79 -24.67
CA SER A 325 -7.40 10.16 -24.24
C SER A 325 -7.67 11.10 -25.40
N THR A 326 -8.72 11.92 -25.30
CA THR A 326 -9.03 12.92 -26.34
C THR A 326 -8.01 14.06 -26.42
N ALA A 327 -7.12 14.18 -25.42
CA ALA A 327 -6.15 15.27 -25.33
C ALA A 327 -4.91 15.05 -26.23
N ASP A 328 -4.50 13.79 -26.44
CA ASP A 328 -3.25 13.48 -27.14
C ASP A 328 -3.31 12.18 -27.98
N GLY A 329 -4.47 11.57 -28.13
CA GLY A 329 -4.68 10.43 -29.03
C GLY A 329 -4.14 9.08 -28.51
N ARG A 330 -3.62 9.03 -27.28
CA ARG A 330 -3.07 7.81 -26.65
C ARG A 330 -4.12 7.08 -25.80
N CYS A 331 -3.93 5.79 -25.55
CA CYS A 331 -4.84 4.98 -24.73
C CYS A 331 -4.42 4.92 -23.25
N TYR A 332 -5.38 5.11 -22.35
CA TYR A 332 -5.30 4.86 -20.92
C TYR A 332 -5.52 3.38 -20.62
N CYS A 333 -4.44 2.60 -20.52
CA CYS A 333 -4.52 1.17 -20.32
C CYS A 333 -5.23 0.81 -19.01
N PHE A 334 -6.10 -0.21 -19.10
CA PHE A 334 -6.65 -0.82 -17.89
C PHE A 334 -5.55 -1.53 -17.10
N TRP A 335 -5.75 -1.64 -15.79
CA TRP A 335 -4.85 -2.36 -14.89
C TRP A 335 -4.54 -3.74 -15.45
N GLY A 336 -3.26 -4.11 -15.48
CA GLY A 336 -2.83 -5.36 -16.09
C GLY A 336 -2.44 -5.27 -17.57
N TRP A 337 -2.54 -4.10 -18.21
CA TRP A 337 -2.21 -3.91 -19.63
C TRP A 337 -1.28 -2.73 -19.91
N THR A 338 -0.39 -2.91 -20.88
CA THR A 338 0.56 -1.91 -21.38
C THR A 338 0.69 -2.02 -22.91
N GLY A 339 1.55 -1.20 -23.52
CA GLY A 339 1.93 -1.35 -24.91
C GLY A 339 3.03 -0.38 -25.33
N PRO A 340 3.16 -0.08 -26.63
CA PRO A 340 4.26 0.75 -27.12
C PRO A 340 4.25 2.15 -26.53
N HIS A 341 5.46 2.64 -26.24
CA HIS A 341 5.73 3.93 -25.61
C HIS A 341 5.02 4.13 -24.25
N ALA A 342 4.66 3.04 -23.58
CA ALA A 342 3.94 3.09 -22.32
C ALA A 342 4.65 3.96 -21.27
N GLU A 343 3.91 4.91 -20.72
CA GLU A 343 4.35 5.80 -19.65
C GLU A 343 3.38 5.80 -18.48
N TYR A 344 3.90 5.92 -17.27
CA TYR A 344 3.05 6.04 -16.09
C TYR A 344 2.46 7.45 -15.95
N ILE A 345 1.19 7.50 -15.60
CA ILE A 345 0.50 8.74 -15.25
C ILE A 345 0.84 9.05 -13.79
N THR A 346 1.78 9.97 -13.61
CA THR A 346 2.31 10.37 -12.29
C THR A 346 1.52 11.50 -11.63
N VAL A 347 0.53 12.08 -12.33
CA VAL A 347 -0.35 13.13 -11.79
C VAL A 347 -1.25 12.60 -10.67
N THR A 348 -1.54 13.44 -9.68
CA THR A 348 -2.55 13.18 -8.66
C THR A 348 -3.94 13.14 -9.30
N GLY A 349 -4.72 12.09 -9.04
CA GLY A 349 -6.07 11.93 -9.58
C GLY A 349 -6.50 10.46 -9.67
N PRO A 350 -7.71 10.19 -10.20
CA PRO A 350 -8.22 8.83 -10.37
C PRO A 350 -7.40 7.99 -11.36
N GLU A 351 -6.66 8.65 -12.25
CA GLU A 351 -5.78 8.02 -13.24
C GLU A 351 -4.34 7.84 -12.73
N LYS A 352 -4.04 8.19 -11.47
CA LYS A 352 -2.70 8.03 -10.89
C LYS A 352 -2.26 6.58 -11.02
N ASN A 353 -1.00 6.37 -11.41
CA ASN A 353 -0.35 5.08 -11.59
C ASN A 353 -0.91 4.25 -12.75
N ARG A 354 -1.84 4.78 -13.56
CA ARG A 354 -2.22 4.13 -14.82
C ARG A 354 -1.16 4.30 -15.89
N ILE A 355 -1.24 3.45 -16.91
CA ILE A 355 -0.35 3.52 -18.07
C ILE A 355 -1.06 4.24 -19.22
N LYS A 356 -0.33 5.14 -19.87
CA LYS A 356 -0.69 5.71 -21.17
C LYS A 356 0.22 5.12 -22.24
N ALA A 357 -0.35 4.54 -23.28
CA ALA A 357 0.38 3.91 -24.37
C ALA A 357 -0.30 4.19 -25.71
N ASP A 358 0.35 3.88 -26.82
CA ASP A 358 -0.25 4.07 -28.15
C ASP A 358 -1.44 3.11 -28.36
N TYR A 359 -1.35 1.91 -27.78
CA TYR A 359 -2.40 0.90 -27.64
C TYR A 359 -2.02 -0.09 -26.53
N CYS A 360 -2.99 -0.82 -25.97
CA CYS A 360 -2.83 -1.56 -24.70
C CYS A 360 -2.84 -3.09 -24.85
N THR A 361 -2.07 -3.63 -25.79
CA THR A 361 -2.17 -5.05 -26.20
C THR A 361 -1.30 -6.01 -25.39
N THR A 362 -0.43 -5.52 -24.53
CA THR A 362 0.55 -6.34 -23.80
C THR A 362 0.14 -6.49 -22.34
N ALA A 363 -0.05 -7.72 -21.88
CA ALA A 363 -0.32 -7.95 -20.46
C ALA A 363 0.90 -7.55 -19.61
N CYS A 364 0.68 -6.76 -18.57
CA CYS A 364 1.74 -6.36 -17.66
C CYS A 364 1.21 -6.03 -16.28
N HIS A 365 1.85 -6.58 -15.24
CA HIS A 365 1.33 -6.50 -13.88
C HIS A 365 1.69 -5.17 -13.21
N TYR A 366 0.71 -4.28 -13.07
CA TYR A 366 0.78 -3.05 -12.29
C TYR A 366 -0.61 -2.75 -11.70
N THR A 367 -0.65 -2.02 -10.59
CA THR A 367 -1.89 -1.69 -9.88
C THR A 367 -1.88 -0.23 -9.45
N HIS A 368 -3.00 0.25 -8.89
CA HIS A 368 -3.06 1.60 -8.34
C HIS A 368 -2.03 1.88 -7.22
N ASP A 369 -1.48 0.83 -6.60
CA ASP A 369 -0.48 0.92 -5.53
C ASP A 369 0.93 0.47 -5.97
N TYR A 370 1.03 -0.22 -7.11
CA TYR A 370 2.27 -0.87 -7.54
C TYR A 370 2.62 -0.47 -8.98
N LEU A 371 3.73 0.24 -9.10
CA LEU A 371 4.38 0.55 -10.37
C LEU A 371 5.37 -0.56 -10.69
N ASN A 372 5.26 -1.12 -11.89
CA ASN A 372 6.18 -2.11 -12.42
C ASN A 372 7.04 -1.45 -13.51
N PRO A 373 8.34 -1.24 -13.27
CA PRO A 373 9.23 -0.60 -14.24
C PRO A 373 9.33 -1.33 -15.59
N ALA A 374 8.99 -2.62 -15.64
CA ALA A 374 8.95 -3.38 -16.88
C ALA A 374 7.70 -3.08 -17.73
N CYS A 375 6.65 -2.49 -17.15
CA CYS A 375 5.40 -2.20 -17.84
C CYS A 375 5.40 -0.86 -18.55
N ALA A 376 6.00 0.16 -17.98
CA ALA A 376 6.02 1.50 -18.53
C ALA A 376 7.21 2.27 -17.97
N SER A 377 7.74 3.20 -18.76
CA SER A 377 8.70 4.17 -18.25
C SER A 377 8.00 5.11 -17.28
N ILE A 378 8.65 5.39 -16.16
CA ILE A 378 8.27 6.55 -15.33
C ILE A 378 8.67 7.78 -16.14
N PRO A 379 7.75 8.72 -16.41
CA PRO A 379 8.09 9.91 -17.14
C PRO A 379 9.24 10.64 -16.46
N THR A 380 10.35 10.77 -17.15
CA THR A 380 11.47 11.57 -16.67
C THR A 380 11.13 13.04 -16.93
N PRO A 381 11.37 13.93 -15.96
CA PRO A 381 11.21 15.36 -16.19
C PRO A 381 12.06 15.77 -17.40
N GLN A 382 11.50 16.59 -18.30
CA GLN A 382 12.30 17.12 -19.41
C GLN A 382 13.46 17.92 -18.85
N VAL A 383 14.64 17.77 -19.46
CA VAL A 383 15.87 18.42 -19.03
C VAL A 383 16.42 19.29 -20.14
N CYS A 384 16.96 20.45 -19.80
CA CYS A 384 17.59 21.37 -20.72
C CYS A 384 18.83 22.01 -20.12
N SER A 385 19.75 22.43 -20.98
CA SER A 385 20.96 23.14 -20.57
C SER A 385 20.68 24.65 -20.52
N VAL A 386 21.19 25.33 -19.49
CA VAL A 386 21.22 26.80 -19.48
C VAL A 386 22.29 27.24 -20.47
N PRO A 387 22.00 28.19 -21.39
CA PRO A 387 23.02 28.72 -22.28
C PRO A 387 24.17 29.34 -21.49
N VAL A 388 25.35 28.75 -21.60
CA VAL A 388 26.58 29.24 -20.97
C VAL A 388 27.32 30.06 -22.02
N HIS A 389 26.86 31.29 -22.29
CA HIS A 389 27.64 32.43 -22.83
C HIS A 389 26.76 33.45 -23.59
N PRO A 390 27.10 34.75 -23.54
CA PRO A 390 26.45 35.79 -24.32
C PRO A 390 27.23 36.01 -25.63
N ILE A 391 26.78 35.43 -26.75
CA ILE A 391 27.43 35.69 -28.06
C ILE A 391 26.46 36.24 -29.12
N VAL A 392 25.16 36.37 -28.82
CA VAL A 392 24.16 36.84 -29.80
C VAL A 392 23.32 37.96 -29.19
N PRO A 393 22.94 39.02 -29.93
CA PRO A 393 22.02 40.02 -29.44
C PRO A 393 20.75 39.31 -28.88
N PRO A 394 20.36 39.63 -27.63
CA PRO A 394 19.36 38.87 -26.92
C PRO A 394 18.04 38.90 -27.67
N ILE A 395 17.50 37.73 -27.97
CA ILE A 395 16.09 37.60 -28.33
C ILE A 395 15.30 38.26 -27.19
N PRO A 396 14.43 39.25 -27.47
CA PRO A 396 13.68 39.92 -26.42
C PRO A 396 12.84 38.89 -25.65
N CYS A 397 13.06 38.81 -24.34
CA CYS A 397 12.30 37.93 -23.47
C CYS A 397 10.83 38.36 -23.38
N ASP A 398 9.96 37.40 -23.12
CA ASP A 398 8.56 37.67 -22.79
C ASP A 398 8.50 38.65 -21.58
N PRO A 399 7.67 39.71 -21.61
CA PRO A 399 7.55 40.64 -20.47
C PRO A 399 7.19 39.97 -19.13
N LEU A 400 6.57 38.79 -19.17
CA LEU A 400 6.23 37.96 -18.00
C LEU A 400 7.44 37.19 -17.45
N CYS A 401 8.59 37.27 -18.12
CA CYS A 401 9.89 36.73 -17.69
C CYS A 401 10.54 37.51 -16.55
N GLY A 402 9.88 38.55 -16.04
CA GLY A 402 10.34 39.40 -14.94
C GLY A 402 11.00 40.68 -15.43
N THR A 403 10.24 41.77 -15.45
CA THR A 403 10.77 43.14 -15.65
C THR A 403 11.07 43.86 -14.33
N GLY A 404 11.16 43.15 -13.20
CA GLY A 404 11.38 43.78 -11.90
C GLY A 404 12.35 43.01 -11.01
N LYS A 405 13.40 43.71 -10.57
CA LYS A 405 14.52 43.25 -9.72
C LYS A 405 14.12 42.52 -8.42
N TYR A 406 12.83 42.52 -8.05
CA TYR A 406 12.34 41.89 -6.80
C TYR A 406 10.95 41.22 -6.87
N TYR A 407 10.28 41.12 -8.02
CA TYR A 407 8.92 40.52 -8.11
C TYR A 407 8.64 39.72 -9.40
N GLY A 408 9.64 39.49 -10.25
CA GLY A 408 9.48 38.64 -11.43
C GLY A 408 9.26 37.17 -11.05
N LYS A 409 8.50 36.43 -11.86
CA LYS A 409 8.32 34.97 -11.71
C LYS A 409 9.52 34.16 -12.25
N GLY A 410 10.50 34.83 -12.85
CA GLY A 410 11.75 34.25 -13.35
C GLY A 410 12.80 35.31 -13.69
N ASN A 411 13.86 34.89 -14.40
CA ASN A 411 14.89 35.73 -14.98
C ASN A 411 15.13 35.37 -16.45
N CYS A 412 15.33 36.37 -17.30
CA CYS A 412 15.58 36.21 -18.74
C CYS A 412 16.97 35.62 -19.01
N THR A 413 17.05 34.59 -19.84
CA THR A 413 18.30 33.97 -20.31
C THR A 413 18.67 34.47 -21.71
N SER A 414 19.93 34.32 -22.11
CA SER A 414 20.45 34.86 -23.38
C SER A 414 19.79 34.30 -24.65
N ASN A 415 19.10 33.16 -24.56
CA ASN A 415 18.32 32.58 -25.65
C ASN A 415 16.83 33.02 -25.65
N GLY A 416 16.46 34.07 -24.89
CA GLY A 416 15.09 34.59 -24.86
C GLY A 416 14.11 33.79 -23.99
N ARG A 417 14.58 32.79 -23.23
CA ARG A 417 13.77 31.98 -22.32
C ARG A 417 13.84 32.50 -20.88
N CYS A 418 13.01 31.92 -20.01
CA CYS A 418 12.82 32.34 -18.63
C CYS A 418 13.22 31.25 -17.64
N LEU A 419 14.24 31.56 -16.85
CA LEU A 419 14.62 30.76 -15.69
C LEU A 419 13.67 31.06 -14.54
N CYS A 420 12.72 30.18 -14.28
CA CYS A 420 11.67 30.38 -13.27
C CYS A 420 12.19 30.23 -11.83
N TRP A 421 11.72 31.13 -10.97
CA TRP A 421 11.94 31.02 -9.52
C TRP A 421 11.15 29.86 -8.94
N TRP A 422 11.55 29.41 -7.74
CA TRP A 422 10.92 28.27 -7.07
C TRP A 422 9.42 28.48 -6.96
N GLY A 423 8.65 27.45 -7.32
CA GLY A 423 7.20 27.56 -7.30
C GLY A 423 6.57 27.99 -8.63
N TRP A 424 7.36 28.28 -9.69
CA TRP A 424 6.84 28.77 -10.98
C TRP A 424 7.26 27.90 -12.18
N THR A 425 6.36 27.80 -13.15
CA THR A 425 6.60 27.16 -14.44
C THR A 425 5.84 27.86 -15.57
N GLY A 426 5.92 27.35 -16.79
CA GLY A 426 5.06 27.77 -17.89
C GLY A 426 5.31 26.98 -19.18
N PRO A 427 4.93 27.54 -20.35
CA PRO A 427 5.03 26.85 -21.63
C PRO A 427 6.46 26.39 -21.94
N ASN A 428 6.57 25.20 -22.53
CA ASN A 428 7.83 24.56 -22.91
C ASN A 428 8.82 24.37 -21.75
N ALA A 429 8.33 24.32 -20.52
CA ALA A 429 9.16 24.16 -19.33
C ALA A 429 10.01 22.89 -19.35
N CYS A 430 11.28 23.03 -18.96
CA CYS A 430 12.22 21.93 -18.77
C CYS A 430 13.10 22.22 -17.55
N TYR A 431 13.53 21.18 -16.84
CA TYR A 431 14.46 21.30 -15.73
C TYR A 431 15.88 21.54 -16.19
N VAL A 432 16.62 22.36 -15.47
CA VAL A 432 18.06 22.51 -15.67
C VAL A 432 18.80 21.36 -14.99
N ASP A 433 19.66 20.66 -15.73
CA ASP A 433 20.61 19.69 -15.15
C ASP A 433 21.94 20.32 -14.83
N GLY A 434 22.39 20.15 -13.59
CA GLY A 434 23.72 20.55 -13.15
C GLY A 434 23.92 22.06 -13.02
N GLY A 435 25.10 22.43 -12.52
CA GLY A 435 25.49 23.83 -12.29
C GLY A 435 24.68 24.54 -11.19
N THR A 436 24.82 25.87 -11.13
CA THR A 436 24.21 26.73 -10.09
C THR A 436 22.68 26.76 -10.14
N TYR A 437 22.10 26.41 -11.29
CA TYR A 437 20.65 26.41 -11.50
C TYR A 437 20.06 25.00 -11.52
N ASN A 438 20.78 23.99 -11.02
CA ASN A 438 20.29 22.62 -10.99
C ASN A 438 18.88 22.55 -10.38
N ASN A 439 17.99 21.80 -11.03
CA ASN A 439 16.58 21.63 -10.66
C ASN A 439 15.71 22.91 -10.76
N ARG A 440 16.22 24.01 -11.33
CA ARG A 440 15.38 25.13 -11.79
C ARG A 440 14.63 24.77 -13.06
N ILE A 441 13.60 25.54 -13.40
CA ILE A 441 12.84 25.39 -14.64
C ILE A 441 13.22 26.49 -15.61
N LEU A 442 13.45 26.12 -16.88
CA LEU A 442 13.54 27.03 -18.01
C LEU A 442 12.26 26.90 -18.85
N ALA A 443 11.50 27.97 -18.98
CA ALA A 443 10.24 28.03 -19.73
C ALA A 443 10.26 29.23 -20.67
N ASP A 444 9.29 29.37 -21.58
CA ASP A 444 9.23 30.56 -22.44
C ASP A 444 8.73 31.79 -21.66
N ARG A 445 7.94 31.54 -20.61
CA ARG A 445 7.52 32.50 -19.59
C ARG A 445 7.11 31.76 -18.32
N CYS A 446 7.28 32.39 -17.17
CA CYS A 446 6.94 31.79 -15.87
C CYS A 446 5.57 32.31 -15.43
N VAL A 447 4.50 31.57 -15.71
CA VAL A 447 3.11 32.05 -15.53
C VAL A 447 2.33 31.25 -14.51
N ASP A 448 2.63 29.96 -14.35
CA ASP A 448 1.86 29.01 -13.57
C ASP A 448 2.57 28.62 -12.28
N ALA A 449 1.82 28.44 -11.20
CA ALA A 449 2.36 27.92 -9.95
C ALA A 449 2.60 26.41 -10.08
N CYS A 450 3.81 25.96 -9.73
CA CYS A 450 4.13 24.54 -9.67
C CYS A 450 5.12 24.25 -8.55
N HIS A 451 4.81 23.26 -7.72
CA HIS A 451 5.63 22.94 -6.54
C HIS A 451 6.79 22.01 -6.93
N TYR A 452 8.01 22.55 -6.87
CA TYR A 452 9.27 21.82 -7.04
C TYR A 452 10.35 22.45 -6.15
N THR A 453 11.36 21.67 -5.77
CA THR A 453 12.41 22.13 -4.84
C THR A 453 13.79 21.89 -5.42
N HIS A 454 14.81 22.39 -4.71
CA HIS A 454 16.22 22.11 -5.00
C HIS A 454 16.52 20.60 -5.08
N ASP A 455 15.82 19.76 -4.32
CA ASP A 455 16.08 18.31 -4.26
C ASP A 455 15.06 17.47 -5.04
N HIS A 456 13.95 18.08 -5.47
CA HIS A 456 12.82 17.34 -6.02
C HIS A 456 12.26 17.99 -7.28
N ARG A 457 12.39 17.25 -8.40
CA ARG A 457 11.72 17.57 -9.66
C ARG A 457 10.29 17.05 -9.63
N ASN A 458 9.34 17.91 -9.97
CA ASN A 458 7.96 17.55 -10.17
C ASN A 458 7.68 17.55 -11.67
N TYR A 459 7.49 16.36 -12.24
CA TYR A 459 7.24 16.17 -13.68
C TYR A 459 6.07 17.00 -14.21
N ASN A 460 5.07 17.28 -13.38
CA ASN A 460 3.91 18.09 -13.79
C ASN A 460 4.30 19.53 -14.10
N CYS A 461 5.44 20.00 -13.59
CA CYS A 461 5.94 21.34 -13.90
C CYS A 461 6.49 21.46 -15.32
N THR A 462 6.86 20.36 -16.00
CA THR A 462 7.42 20.41 -17.36
C THR A 462 6.44 19.99 -18.45
N ASN A 463 5.24 19.54 -18.07
CA ASN A 463 4.30 18.89 -18.98
C ASN A 463 3.13 19.76 -19.48
N GLY A 464 3.23 21.09 -19.32
CA GLY A 464 2.22 22.03 -19.81
C GLY A 464 0.83 21.93 -19.17
N SER A 465 0.66 21.17 -18.08
CA SER A 465 -0.65 20.85 -17.49
C SER A 465 -0.91 21.46 -16.10
N SER A 466 -0.20 22.52 -15.69
CA SER A 466 -0.31 23.08 -14.34
C SER A 466 -1.63 23.83 -14.10
N THR A 467 -2.73 23.10 -13.88
CA THR A 467 -3.92 23.62 -13.19
C THR A 467 -3.82 23.33 -11.68
N ALA A 468 -2.85 23.92 -10.99
CA ALA A 468 -2.81 23.90 -9.54
C ALA A 468 -3.58 25.10 -8.98
N LYS A 469 -4.82 24.88 -8.52
CA LYS A 469 -5.61 25.89 -7.79
C LYS A 469 -5.01 26.07 -6.38
N PRO A 470 -4.74 27.29 -5.91
CA PRO A 470 -4.19 27.50 -4.57
C PRO A 470 -5.22 27.18 -3.47
N PRO A 471 -4.78 26.76 -2.26
CA PRO A 471 -5.66 26.56 -1.12
C PRO A 471 -6.19 27.92 -0.61
N THR A 472 -7.50 28.01 -0.43
CA THR A 472 -8.17 29.12 0.25
C THR A 472 -7.76 29.16 1.73
N THR A 473 -6.93 30.11 2.12
CA THR A 473 -6.76 30.53 3.51
C THR A 473 -7.81 31.57 3.88
N GLY A 474 -8.42 31.37 5.04
CA GLY A 474 -9.48 32.21 5.58
C GLY A 474 -9.03 33.63 5.97
N ASN A 475 -10.03 34.50 6.03
CA ASN A 475 -10.05 35.90 6.46
C ASN A 475 -8.99 36.33 7.50
N PRO A 476 -8.60 37.61 7.41
CA PRO A 476 -8.70 38.52 8.54
C PRO A 476 -9.63 39.69 8.22
N GLY A 477 -10.43 40.07 9.23
CA GLY A 477 -11.37 41.17 9.15
C GLY A 477 -10.74 42.56 9.25
N THR A 478 -11.51 43.50 8.70
CA THR A 478 -11.74 44.90 9.14
C THR A 478 -10.61 45.94 9.12
N GLY A 479 -10.93 47.03 8.40
CA GLY A 479 -10.38 48.39 8.53
C GLY A 479 -9.63 48.83 7.27
N SER A 480 -9.81 50.00 6.66
CA SER A 480 -10.72 51.14 6.83
C SER A 480 -10.64 51.96 5.53
N ARG A 481 -11.67 52.73 5.20
CA ARG A 481 -11.76 53.68 4.07
C ARG A 481 -10.60 54.68 4.04
N THR A 482 -10.09 54.99 2.84
CA THR A 482 -9.85 56.39 2.44
C THR A 482 -9.97 56.56 0.92
N THR A 483 -10.60 57.68 0.57
CA THR A 483 -11.06 58.23 -0.71
C THR A 483 -10.01 58.37 -1.82
N GLY A 484 -10.42 58.04 -3.04
CA GLY A 484 -9.68 58.33 -4.27
C GLY A 484 -9.90 59.77 -4.76
N ILE A 485 -8.82 60.38 -5.24
CA ILE A 485 -8.81 61.63 -6.01
C ILE A 485 -8.44 61.25 -7.45
N ILE A 486 -9.29 61.65 -8.40
CA ILE A 486 -9.12 61.49 -9.85
C ILE A 486 -8.38 62.74 -10.37
N PRO A 487 -7.25 62.62 -11.10
CA PRO A 487 -6.72 63.73 -11.89
C PRO A 487 -7.24 63.65 -13.32
N THR A 488 -7.99 64.68 -13.71
CA THR A 488 -8.48 64.96 -15.06
C THR A 488 -7.33 65.36 -15.98
N THR A 489 -7.13 64.66 -17.10
CA THR A 489 -6.19 65.05 -18.15
C THR A 489 -6.94 65.84 -19.24
N ARG A 490 -6.54 67.10 -19.46
CA ARG A 490 -7.02 67.93 -20.58
C ARG A 490 -6.30 67.54 -21.87
N ILE A 491 -7.08 67.38 -22.94
CA ILE A 491 -6.64 67.29 -24.33
C ILE A 491 -6.63 68.72 -24.91
N PRO A 492 -5.55 69.20 -25.56
CA PRO A 492 -5.60 70.42 -26.35
C PRO A 492 -6.02 70.11 -27.80
N THR A 493 -7.10 70.73 -28.24
CA THR A 493 -7.49 70.86 -29.64
C THR A 493 -6.66 71.96 -30.30
N THR A 494 -5.95 71.60 -31.37
CA THR A 494 -5.40 72.51 -32.38
C THR A 494 -6.46 72.76 -33.46
N GLY A 495 -6.61 74.02 -33.90
CA GLY A 495 -7.39 74.37 -35.07
C GLY A 495 -7.65 75.87 -35.22
N MET A 496 -6.85 76.50 -36.11
CA MET A 496 -6.91 77.87 -36.67
C MET A 496 -6.42 79.02 -35.81
#